data_AF-A0ABD0XZP5-F1
#
_entry.id   AF-A0ABD0XZP5-F1
#
_cell.length_a   1.000
_cell.length_b   1.000
_cell.length_c   1.000
_cell.angle_alpha   90.00
_cell.angle_beta   90.00
_cell.angle_gamma   90.00
#
_symmetry.space_group_name_H-M   'P 1'
#
loop_
_entity.id
_entity.type
_entity.pdbx_description
1 polymer ?
#
loop_
_entity_poly.entity_id
_entity_poly.type
_entity_poly.pdbx_seq_one_letter_code
_entity_poly.pdbx_strand_id
1 'polypeptide(L)'
;MRLFLRYEDALTECQQCYVSVRESLIGPSVRKTMSELAWKGGYDHCSHMRSACAFLIHVSQDEHRLYHQFFDRQTDVFNKYLESLCTCLYDTTRPMVIHMKYLESLAELCSILRLEMLQEHVSNNREALSAFGNIAERLLQDVQERLIFRTYMYLKTDIAEYKPSPGDLAYPEKLHMMQSLNEQERSALSESRSSLVSVGSATSQEVAKINTAPYNMSEGSPADLHGMWYPPVRRTLVCLSRMYRCVERPIFQGIAQEALTLCMENVQQATNQISANKSALDGEMFQIKHLLILREQIAPFQVDFTIKSMSLDFSKTKTAAIQLINKKSRLFSLSSNNALLEFLLEGSPEVREQWLDSRKDVDRSLKVSCESFIGHATRHLMGAQFMMTVDKAENWTLKETLHEQPWVKAEILAELVQSATKSIKTNLTGLQTTMKLYLANRDTEFILYRPIKNNVIGCFTRLQHLIFSGGYTQEEQSLIGCPTPEQVSILLSSVSLVAPSP
;
A
#
# COMPACT_ATOMS: atom_id res chain seq x y z
N MET A 1 25.24 -11.26 63.94
CA MET A 1 25.49 -10.46 62.72
C MET A 1 26.77 -10.89 61.98
N ARG A 2 27.97 -10.86 62.57
CA ARG A 2 29.22 -11.30 61.89
C ARG A 2 29.27 -12.78 61.44
N LEU A 3 28.63 -13.70 62.16
CA LEU A 3 28.53 -15.12 61.77
C LEU A 3 27.61 -15.35 60.56
N PHE A 4 26.61 -14.48 60.39
CA PHE A 4 25.66 -14.56 59.28
C PHE A 4 26.32 -14.12 57.97
N LEU A 5 27.12 -13.04 58.01
CA LEU A 5 27.95 -12.63 56.87
C LEU A 5 28.92 -13.73 56.41
N ARG A 6 29.64 -14.37 57.35
CA ARG A 6 30.59 -15.45 57.01
C ARG A 6 29.92 -16.67 56.38
N TYR A 7 28.66 -16.95 56.74
CA TYR A 7 27.89 -18.03 56.15
C TYR A 7 27.44 -17.69 54.72
N GLU A 8 26.98 -16.46 54.50
CA GLU A 8 26.63 -15.97 53.16
C GLU A 8 27.84 -15.92 52.22
N ASP A 9 29.02 -15.52 52.73
CA ASP A 9 30.28 -15.54 51.98
C ASP A 9 30.66 -16.98 51.57
N ALA A 10 30.65 -17.91 52.52
CA ALA A 10 30.97 -19.32 52.26
C ALA A 10 29.97 -19.99 51.30
N LEU A 11 28.68 -19.65 51.40
CA LEU A 11 27.65 -20.12 50.47
C LEU A 11 27.90 -19.61 49.05
N THR A 12 28.31 -18.35 48.91
CA THR A 12 28.65 -17.74 47.61
C THR A 12 29.88 -18.42 46.99
N GLU A 13 30.91 -18.71 47.78
CA GLU A 13 32.09 -19.47 47.34
C GLU A 13 31.72 -20.90 46.89
N CYS A 14 30.83 -21.58 47.63
CA CYS A 14 30.34 -22.90 47.25
C CYS A 14 29.59 -22.87 45.92
N GLN A 15 28.72 -21.87 45.72
CA GLN A 15 28.00 -21.68 44.46
C GLN A 15 28.93 -21.40 43.28
N GLN A 16 29.97 -20.55 43.48
CA GLN A 16 30.97 -20.28 42.45
C GLN A 16 31.77 -21.54 42.08
N CYS A 17 32.19 -22.32 43.07
CA CYS A 17 32.90 -23.58 42.85
C CYS A 17 32.02 -24.60 42.09
N TYR A 18 30.76 -24.75 42.50
CA TYR A 18 29.79 -25.61 41.82
C TYR A 18 29.63 -25.23 40.34
N VAL A 19 29.41 -23.95 40.06
CA VAL A 19 29.24 -23.43 38.70
C VAL A 19 30.50 -23.63 37.86
N SER A 20 31.68 -23.35 38.41
CA SER A 20 32.96 -23.52 37.69
C SER A 20 33.22 -24.98 37.28
N VAL A 21 32.95 -25.92 38.18
CA VAL A 21 33.08 -27.36 37.88
C VAL A 21 32.04 -27.77 36.83
N ARG A 22 30.80 -27.27 36.93
CA ARG A 22 29.76 -27.59 35.96
C ARG A 22 30.04 -27.05 34.57
N GLU A 23 30.52 -25.82 34.46
CA GLU A 23 30.90 -25.21 33.18
C GLU A 23 32.02 -25.98 32.49
N SER A 24 33.01 -26.46 33.25
CA SER A 24 34.09 -27.30 32.73
C SER A 24 33.59 -28.65 32.19
N LEU A 25 32.57 -29.24 32.83
CA LEU A 25 32.01 -30.53 32.44
C LEU A 25 31.06 -30.44 31.24
N ILE A 26 30.09 -29.53 31.30
CA ILE A 26 28.97 -29.47 30.33
C ILE A 26 29.28 -28.54 29.16
N GLY A 27 30.00 -27.45 29.39
CA GLY A 27 30.29 -26.43 28.38
C GLY A 27 30.90 -26.99 27.09
N PRO A 28 31.94 -27.84 27.13
CA PRO A 28 32.53 -28.45 25.94
C PRO A 28 31.55 -29.35 25.17
N SER A 29 30.71 -30.11 25.90
CA SER A 29 29.72 -31.01 25.30
C SER A 29 28.63 -30.22 24.58
N VAL A 30 28.09 -29.19 25.22
CA VAL A 30 27.06 -28.29 24.64
C VAL A 30 27.59 -27.61 23.37
N ARG A 31 28.81 -27.06 23.42
CA ARG A 31 29.45 -26.44 22.24
C ARG A 31 29.66 -27.43 21.11
N LYS A 32 30.10 -28.66 21.41
CA LYS A 32 30.28 -29.71 20.41
C LYS A 32 28.96 -30.10 19.77
N THR A 33 27.92 -30.38 20.57
CA THR A 33 26.59 -30.72 20.04
C THR A 33 26.02 -29.56 19.21
N MET A 34 26.18 -28.31 19.65
CA MET A 34 25.76 -27.14 18.88
C MET A 34 26.50 -27.05 17.53
N SER A 35 27.81 -27.33 17.52
CA SER A 35 28.60 -27.37 16.28
C SER A 35 28.27 -28.56 15.37
N GLU A 36 27.78 -29.68 15.91
CA GLU A 36 27.34 -30.84 15.12
C GLU A 36 25.94 -30.65 14.55
N LEU A 37 25.08 -29.92 15.28
CA LEU A 37 23.81 -29.40 14.78
C LEU A 37 24.03 -28.28 13.75
N ALA A 38 25.14 -27.56 13.86
CA ALA A 38 25.59 -26.62 12.85
C ALA A 38 26.01 -27.37 11.59
N TRP A 39 25.14 -27.28 10.58
CA TRP A 39 25.52 -27.52 9.19
C TRP A 39 25.79 -28.97 8.77
N LYS A 40 24.79 -29.84 8.96
CA LYS A 40 24.62 -31.06 8.17
C LYS A 40 23.49 -30.90 7.15
N GLY A 41 23.74 -30.15 6.08
CA GLY A 41 22.99 -30.23 4.83
C GLY A 41 21.75 -29.35 4.67
N GLY A 42 21.82 -28.44 3.69
CA GLY A 42 20.78 -28.15 2.70
C GLY A 42 19.36 -27.80 3.16
N TYR A 43 19.07 -26.50 3.11
CA TYR A 43 17.76 -25.88 2.79
C TYR A 43 16.83 -25.41 3.91
N ASP A 44 17.02 -25.79 5.17
CA ASP A 44 16.08 -25.33 6.21
C ASP A 44 16.76 -24.68 7.43
N HIS A 45 16.99 -23.37 7.31
CA HIS A 45 17.48 -22.53 8.40
C HIS A 45 16.53 -22.52 9.60
N CYS A 46 15.23 -22.72 9.34
CA CYS A 46 14.17 -22.62 10.33
C CYS A 46 14.14 -23.87 11.22
N SER A 47 14.25 -25.07 10.65
CA SER A 47 14.37 -26.30 11.46
C SER A 47 15.67 -26.37 12.25
N HIS A 48 16.78 -25.85 11.71
CA HIS A 48 18.02 -25.72 12.46
C HIS A 48 17.82 -24.82 13.69
N MET A 49 17.23 -23.63 13.52
CA MET A 49 16.95 -22.73 14.64
C MET A 49 16.07 -23.39 15.71
N ARG A 50 14.96 -24.02 15.30
CA ARG A 50 14.06 -24.72 16.23
C ARG A 50 14.80 -25.81 17.02
N SER A 51 15.63 -26.61 16.33
CA SER A 51 16.38 -27.71 16.98
C SER A 51 17.45 -27.18 17.94
N ALA A 52 18.18 -26.14 17.55
CA ALA A 52 19.21 -25.51 18.37
C ALA A 52 18.61 -24.85 19.62
N CYS A 53 17.50 -24.13 19.46
CA CYS A 53 16.78 -23.53 20.58
C CYS A 53 16.16 -24.57 21.49
N ALA A 54 15.50 -25.61 20.95
CA ALA A 54 14.91 -26.68 21.76
C ALA A 54 15.96 -27.40 22.61
N PHE A 55 17.12 -27.72 22.02
CA PHE A 55 18.25 -28.31 22.75
C PHE A 55 18.69 -27.43 23.93
N LEU A 56 18.90 -26.13 23.70
CA LEU A 56 19.32 -25.22 24.77
C LEU A 56 18.25 -24.98 25.81
N ILE A 57 16.97 -24.93 25.43
CA ILE A 57 15.85 -24.83 26.37
C ILE A 57 15.86 -26.04 27.31
N HIS A 58 16.05 -27.26 26.79
CA HIS A 58 16.14 -28.45 27.63
C HIS A 58 17.37 -28.42 28.55
N VAL A 59 18.55 -28.06 28.02
CA VAL A 59 19.78 -27.94 28.83
C VAL A 59 19.61 -26.91 29.95
N SER A 60 19.04 -25.73 29.66
CA SER A 60 18.79 -24.69 30.66
C SER A 60 17.77 -25.14 31.72
N GLN A 61 16.72 -25.86 31.33
CA GLN A 61 15.74 -26.41 32.28
C GLN A 61 16.34 -27.48 33.17
N ASP A 62 17.15 -28.39 32.62
CA ASP A 62 17.76 -29.47 33.38
C ASP A 62 18.84 -28.95 34.34
N GLU A 63 19.66 -27.99 33.92
CA GLU A 63 20.64 -27.34 34.79
C GLU A 63 19.96 -26.53 35.89
N HIS A 64 18.84 -25.86 35.60
CA HIS A 64 18.05 -25.15 36.60
C HIS A 64 17.42 -26.10 37.62
N ARG A 65 16.83 -27.21 37.18
CA ARG A 65 16.28 -28.25 38.07
C ARG A 65 17.37 -28.82 38.99
N LEU A 66 18.54 -29.12 38.42
CA LEU A 66 19.65 -29.64 39.21
C LEU A 66 20.17 -28.62 40.22
N TYR A 67 20.32 -27.36 39.81
CA TYR A 67 20.74 -26.30 40.72
C TYR A 67 19.77 -26.16 41.90
N HIS A 68 18.45 -26.24 41.65
CA HIS A 68 17.43 -26.21 42.69
C HIS A 68 17.41 -27.40 43.63
N GLN A 69 18.05 -28.53 43.29
CA GLN A 69 18.21 -29.64 44.24
C GLN A 69 19.21 -29.31 45.35
N PHE A 70 20.14 -28.38 45.10
CA PHE A 70 21.20 -28.02 46.04
C PHE A 70 21.03 -26.62 46.63
N PHE A 71 20.43 -25.69 45.87
CA PHE A 71 20.29 -24.29 46.26
C PHE A 71 18.87 -23.78 46.02
N ASP A 72 18.21 -23.25 47.06
CA ASP A 72 16.84 -22.75 46.97
C ASP A 72 16.69 -21.42 46.22
N ARG A 73 17.78 -20.65 46.04
CA ARG A 73 17.76 -19.32 45.41
C ARG A 73 18.63 -19.27 44.18
N GLN A 74 18.08 -18.76 43.08
CA GLN A 74 18.85 -18.38 41.91
C GLN A 74 19.80 -17.22 42.25
N THR A 75 21.07 -17.40 41.94
CA THR A 75 22.13 -16.40 42.14
C THR A 75 22.59 -15.86 40.79
N ASP A 76 23.04 -14.61 40.72
CA ASP A 76 23.59 -14.00 39.50
C ASP A 76 24.74 -14.81 38.88
N VAL A 77 25.51 -15.54 39.69
CA VAL A 77 26.59 -16.43 39.24
C VAL A 77 26.04 -17.55 38.36
N PHE A 78 24.89 -18.13 38.73
CA PHE A 78 24.23 -19.18 37.97
C PHE A 78 23.63 -18.64 36.67
N ASN A 79 23.03 -17.44 36.71
CA ASN A 79 22.50 -16.79 35.50
C ASN A 79 23.62 -16.51 34.48
N LYS A 80 24.77 -16.00 34.92
CA LYS A 80 25.94 -15.77 34.05
C LYS A 80 26.48 -17.07 33.43
N TYR A 81 26.41 -18.18 34.17
CA TYR A 81 26.77 -19.50 33.63
C TYR A 81 25.79 -19.97 32.55
N LEU A 82 24.49 -19.85 32.79
CA LEU A 82 23.49 -20.19 31.77
C LEU A 82 23.63 -19.28 30.54
N GLU A 83 23.95 -18.01 30.70
CA GLU A 83 24.26 -17.09 29.59
C GLU A 83 25.51 -17.54 28.80
N SER A 84 26.58 -17.95 29.49
CA SER A 84 27.79 -18.51 28.87
C SER A 84 27.47 -19.73 28.00
N LEU A 85 26.62 -20.65 28.49
CA LEU A 85 26.17 -21.81 27.72
C LEU A 85 25.32 -21.39 26.51
N CYS A 86 24.37 -20.48 26.69
CA CYS A 86 23.48 -20.04 25.61
C CYS A 86 24.19 -19.20 24.55
N THR A 87 25.35 -18.61 24.86
CA THR A 87 26.14 -17.80 23.92
C THR A 87 26.55 -18.59 22.67
N CYS A 88 26.69 -19.93 22.79
CA CYS A 88 27.00 -20.79 21.64
C CYS A 88 25.91 -20.76 20.55
N LEU A 89 24.64 -20.48 20.91
CA LEU A 89 23.56 -20.27 19.95
C LEU A 89 23.87 -19.07 19.07
N TYR A 90 24.25 -17.96 19.71
CA TYR A 90 24.51 -16.70 19.03
C TYR A 90 25.72 -16.83 18.11
N ASP A 91 26.80 -17.45 18.57
CA ASP A 91 28.01 -17.66 17.77
C ASP A 91 27.77 -18.52 16.52
N THR A 92 26.88 -19.50 16.62
CA THR A 92 26.56 -20.43 15.52
C THR A 92 25.56 -19.83 14.52
N THR A 93 24.56 -19.12 15.03
CA THR A 93 23.43 -18.62 14.22
C THR A 93 23.74 -17.28 13.56
N ARG A 94 24.53 -16.42 14.19
CA ARG A 94 24.85 -15.08 13.66
C ARG A 94 25.49 -15.10 12.26
N PRO A 95 26.48 -15.96 11.95
CA PRO A 95 27.02 -16.07 10.60
C PRO A 95 25.97 -16.49 9.58
N MET A 96 25.04 -17.38 9.95
CA MET A 96 23.95 -17.80 9.07
C MET A 96 23.05 -16.61 8.73
N VAL A 97 22.60 -15.85 9.73
CA VAL A 97 21.73 -14.67 9.57
C VAL A 97 22.35 -13.62 8.65
N ILE A 98 23.66 -13.34 8.79
CA ILE A 98 24.37 -12.37 7.95
C ILE A 98 24.37 -12.77 6.47
N HIS A 99 24.48 -14.07 6.16
CA HIS A 99 24.54 -14.56 4.79
C HIS A 99 23.17 -14.83 4.16
N MET A 100 22.09 -14.80 4.95
CA MET A 100 20.73 -14.97 4.43
C MET A 100 20.35 -13.84 3.47
N LYS A 101 19.81 -14.24 2.32
CA LYS A 101 19.37 -13.35 1.23
C LYS A 101 17.86 -13.25 1.09
N TYR A 102 17.14 -14.33 1.39
CA TYR A 102 15.70 -14.46 1.21
C TYR A 102 14.93 -13.82 2.36
N LEU A 103 13.98 -12.95 2.04
CA LEU A 103 13.14 -12.27 3.03
C LEU A 103 12.21 -13.27 3.73
N GLU A 104 11.75 -14.29 3.01
CA GLU A 104 10.85 -15.33 3.52
C GLU A 104 11.46 -16.05 4.72
N SER A 105 12.68 -16.56 4.56
CA SER A 105 13.38 -17.29 5.60
C SER A 105 13.71 -16.39 6.80
N LEU A 106 14.05 -15.12 6.58
CA LEU A 106 14.30 -14.16 7.67
C LEU A 106 13.02 -13.84 8.45
N ALA A 107 11.88 -13.65 7.76
CA ALA A 107 10.59 -13.41 8.39
C ALA A 107 10.10 -14.63 9.20
N GLU A 108 10.32 -15.83 8.69
CA GLU A 108 10.01 -17.06 9.42
C GLU A 108 10.89 -17.20 10.67
N LEU A 109 12.19 -16.94 10.59
CA LEU A 109 13.08 -16.93 11.76
C LEU A 109 12.64 -15.92 12.81
N CYS A 110 12.24 -14.70 12.42
CA CYS A 110 11.66 -13.73 13.34
C CYS A 110 10.40 -14.28 14.04
N SER A 111 9.54 -14.97 13.29
CA SER A 111 8.31 -15.56 13.83
C SER A 111 8.61 -16.70 14.81
N ILE A 112 9.58 -17.56 14.49
CA ILE A 112 10.03 -18.65 15.38
C ILE A 112 10.60 -18.09 16.68
N LEU A 113 11.53 -17.15 16.60
CA LEU A 113 12.17 -16.58 17.79
C LEU A 113 11.14 -15.84 18.67
N ARG A 114 10.24 -15.05 18.06
CA ARG A 114 9.27 -14.25 18.80
C ARG A 114 8.10 -15.07 19.35
N LEU A 115 7.45 -15.88 18.52
CA LEU A 115 6.21 -16.58 18.87
C LEU A 115 6.51 -17.92 19.56
N GLU A 116 7.33 -18.76 18.92
CA GLU A 116 7.60 -20.12 19.44
C GLU A 116 8.58 -20.06 20.63
N MET A 117 9.70 -19.33 20.52
CA MET A 117 10.74 -19.39 21.55
C MET A 117 10.46 -18.44 22.74
N LEU A 118 10.26 -17.14 22.48
CA LEU A 118 10.09 -16.16 23.56
C LEU A 118 8.69 -16.19 24.20
N GLN A 119 7.62 -16.21 23.39
CA GLN A 119 6.26 -16.19 23.91
C GLN A 119 5.83 -17.54 24.50
N GLU A 120 6.08 -18.67 23.83
CA GLU A 120 5.62 -19.97 24.32
C GLU A 120 6.54 -20.58 25.38
N HIS A 121 7.87 -20.59 25.17
CA HIS A 121 8.77 -21.25 26.13
C HIS A 121 9.22 -20.33 27.27
N VAL A 122 9.76 -19.16 26.97
CA VAL A 122 10.35 -18.27 27.99
C VAL A 122 9.29 -17.68 28.93
N SER A 123 8.10 -17.34 28.42
CA SER A 123 7.03 -16.78 29.27
C SER A 123 6.47 -17.80 30.27
N ASN A 124 6.49 -19.09 29.92
CA ASN A 124 6.02 -20.17 30.81
C ASN A 124 7.05 -20.50 31.90
N ASN A 125 8.35 -20.41 31.62
CA ASN A 125 9.44 -20.77 32.54
C ASN A 125 10.46 -19.63 32.69
N ARG A 126 10.00 -18.45 33.11
CA ARG A 126 10.81 -17.22 33.13
C ARG A 126 12.06 -17.31 34.01
N GLU A 127 11.98 -17.98 35.14
CA GLU A 127 13.12 -18.12 36.07
C GLU A 127 14.23 -18.99 35.45
N ALA A 128 13.87 -20.15 34.90
CA ALA A 128 14.82 -21.09 34.31
C ALA A 128 15.43 -20.60 32.98
N LEU A 129 14.65 -19.84 32.19
CA LEU A 129 14.99 -19.48 30.81
C LEU A 129 15.37 -18.00 30.63
N SER A 130 15.55 -17.25 31.72
CA SER A 130 15.94 -15.82 31.65
C SER A 130 17.19 -15.58 30.80
N ALA A 131 18.25 -16.37 31.04
CA ALA A 131 19.51 -16.32 30.29
C ALA A 131 19.34 -16.63 28.80
N PHE A 132 18.56 -17.67 28.47
CA PHE A 132 18.23 -18.01 27.08
C PHE A 132 17.41 -16.90 26.41
N GLY A 133 16.42 -16.35 27.12
CA GLY A 133 15.57 -15.26 26.66
C GLY A 133 16.39 -14.03 26.26
N ASN A 134 17.34 -13.61 27.09
CA ASN A 134 18.23 -12.48 26.80
C ASN A 134 19.00 -12.67 25.47
N ILE A 135 19.51 -13.88 25.22
CA ILE A 135 20.27 -14.19 24.01
C ILE A 135 19.35 -14.34 22.79
N ALA A 136 18.19 -14.96 22.96
CA ALA A 136 17.19 -15.08 21.90
C ALA A 136 16.62 -13.71 21.49
N GLU A 137 16.44 -12.78 22.43
CA GLU A 137 16.04 -11.39 22.15
C GLU A 137 17.12 -10.64 21.36
N ARG A 138 18.39 -10.76 21.77
CA ARG A 138 19.51 -10.17 21.01
C ARG A 138 19.61 -10.75 19.60
N LEU A 139 19.42 -12.05 19.45
CA LEU A 139 19.41 -12.70 18.15
C LEU A 139 18.20 -12.24 17.31
N LEU A 140 17.04 -12.09 17.91
CA LEU A 140 15.85 -11.57 17.25
C LEU A 140 16.08 -10.14 16.72
N GLN A 141 16.73 -9.27 17.50
CA GLN A 141 17.10 -7.92 17.05
C GLN A 141 18.00 -7.96 15.82
N ASP A 142 19.06 -8.77 15.83
CA ASP A 142 19.97 -8.92 14.68
C ASP A 142 19.24 -9.45 13.43
N VAL A 143 18.34 -10.41 13.59
CA VAL A 143 17.52 -10.94 12.49
C VAL A 143 16.56 -9.88 11.97
N GLN A 144 15.93 -9.09 12.85
CA GLN A 144 15.05 -7.99 12.48
C GLN A 144 15.79 -6.88 11.73
N GLU A 145 16.96 -6.45 12.21
CA GLU A 145 17.81 -5.47 11.51
C GLU A 145 18.19 -5.97 10.11
N ARG A 146 18.58 -7.24 10.02
CA ARG A 146 18.89 -7.86 8.74
C ARG A 146 17.67 -7.92 7.82
N LEU A 147 16.51 -8.28 8.34
CA LEU A 147 15.25 -8.32 7.60
C LEU A 147 14.91 -6.92 7.07
N ILE A 148 14.98 -5.89 7.90
CA ILE A 148 14.72 -4.49 7.53
C ILE A 148 15.67 -4.05 6.40
N PHE A 149 16.97 -4.32 6.54
CA PHE A 149 17.96 -3.99 5.51
C PHE A 149 17.66 -4.68 4.18
N ARG A 150 17.36 -5.99 4.22
CA ARG A 150 17.04 -6.76 3.01
C ARG A 150 15.74 -6.31 2.37
N THR A 151 14.74 -5.95 3.18
CA THR A 151 13.52 -5.31 2.69
C THR A 151 13.84 -4.00 1.98
N TYR A 152 14.60 -3.10 2.58
CA TYR A 152 14.91 -1.80 1.97
C TYR A 152 15.59 -1.99 0.60
N MET A 153 16.54 -2.93 0.51
CA MET A 153 17.16 -3.32 -0.76
C MET A 153 16.13 -3.90 -1.75
N TYR A 154 15.25 -4.79 -1.29
CA TYR A 154 14.18 -5.34 -2.12
C TYR A 154 13.24 -4.26 -2.65
N LEU A 155 12.80 -3.31 -1.81
CA LEU A 155 11.94 -2.21 -2.25
C LEU A 155 12.63 -1.36 -3.33
N LYS A 156 13.91 -1.07 -3.16
CA LYS A 156 14.67 -0.29 -4.14
C LYS A 156 14.84 -1.05 -5.47
N THR A 157 15.30 -2.29 -5.43
CA THR A 157 15.65 -3.04 -6.66
C THR A 157 14.42 -3.62 -7.37
N ASP A 158 13.43 -4.13 -6.62
CA ASP A 158 12.29 -4.88 -7.17
C ASP A 158 11.01 -4.05 -7.35
N ILE A 159 10.95 -2.83 -6.78
CA ILE A 159 9.80 -1.91 -6.95
C ILE A 159 10.26 -0.60 -7.60
N ALA A 160 11.21 0.12 -7.00
CA ALA A 160 11.60 1.45 -7.52
C ALA A 160 12.29 1.35 -8.90
N GLU A 161 13.26 0.45 -9.03
CA GLU A 161 14.00 0.22 -10.28
C GLU A 161 13.33 -0.81 -11.20
N TYR A 162 12.09 -1.22 -10.90
CA TYR A 162 11.37 -2.19 -11.71
C TYR A 162 11.09 -1.62 -13.11
N LYS A 163 11.68 -2.25 -14.12
CA LYS A 163 11.39 -1.98 -15.52
C LYS A 163 10.21 -2.85 -15.96
N PRO A 164 9.07 -2.24 -16.34
CA PRO A 164 7.91 -3.02 -16.76
C PRO A 164 8.25 -3.86 -18.00
N SER A 165 7.93 -5.16 -17.97
CA SER A 165 8.04 -5.99 -19.16
C SER A 165 6.93 -5.62 -20.16
N PRO A 166 7.11 -5.80 -21.48
CA PRO A 166 6.07 -5.49 -22.45
C PRO A 166 4.77 -6.28 -22.23
N GLY A 167 4.86 -7.48 -21.65
CA GLY A 167 3.69 -8.27 -21.23
C GLY A 167 2.98 -7.75 -19.97
N ASP A 168 3.67 -7.02 -19.10
CA ASP A 168 3.07 -6.37 -17.92
C ASP A 168 2.35 -5.07 -18.30
N LEU A 169 2.75 -4.44 -19.41
CA LEU A 169 2.13 -3.24 -19.99
C LEU A 169 1.01 -3.55 -20.99
N ALA A 170 0.71 -4.83 -21.24
CA ALA A 170 -0.27 -5.29 -22.21
C ALA A 170 -1.74 -5.09 -21.76
N TYR A 171 -2.05 -3.92 -21.20
CA TYR A 171 -3.41 -3.44 -20.95
C TYR A 171 -3.88 -2.69 -22.20
N PRO A 172 -5.13 -2.83 -22.68
CA PRO A 172 -6.24 -3.62 -22.14
C PRO A 172 -6.31 -5.08 -22.63
N GLU A 173 -5.45 -5.54 -23.55
CA GLU A 173 -5.49 -6.88 -24.14
C GLU A 173 -5.53 -8.01 -23.10
N LYS A 174 -4.76 -7.88 -22.02
CA LYS A 174 -4.76 -8.82 -20.89
C LYS A 174 -6.13 -8.91 -20.20
N LEU A 175 -6.87 -7.81 -20.13
CA LEU A 175 -8.21 -7.77 -19.53
C LEU A 175 -9.25 -8.41 -20.45
N HIS A 176 -9.16 -8.17 -21.76
CA HIS A 176 -10.04 -8.81 -22.75
C HIS A 176 -9.85 -10.33 -22.81
N MET A 177 -8.60 -10.82 -22.80
CA MET A 177 -8.30 -12.25 -22.80
C MET A 177 -8.94 -12.94 -21.59
N MET A 178 -8.88 -12.33 -20.41
CA MET A 178 -9.50 -12.90 -19.21
C MET A 178 -11.02 -12.79 -19.18
N GLN A 179 -11.60 -11.70 -19.70
CA GLN A 179 -13.05 -11.63 -19.86
C GLN A 179 -13.55 -12.76 -20.76
N SER A 180 -12.85 -13.04 -21.87
CA SER A 180 -13.19 -14.14 -22.77
C SER A 180 -13.03 -15.52 -22.13
N LEU A 181 -12.01 -15.72 -21.26
CA LEU A 181 -11.82 -16.95 -20.51
C LEU A 181 -12.92 -17.14 -19.45
N ASN A 182 -13.25 -16.11 -18.67
CA ASN A 182 -14.36 -16.15 -17.70
C ASN A 182 -15.71 -16.40 -18.38
N GLU A 183 -15.92 -15.88 -19.59
CA GLU A 183 -17.15 -16.06 -20.37
C GLU A 183 -17.22 -17.47 -20.98
N GLN A 184 -16.08 -18.05 -21.38
CA GLN A 184 -15.96 -19.46 -21.78
C GLN A 184 -16.20 -20.42 -20.60
N GLU A 185 -15.68 -20.12 -19.41
CA GLU A 185 -15.94 -20.93 -18.21
C GLU A 185 -17.40 -20.84 -17.76
N ARG A 186 -18.00 -19.64 -17.80
CA ARG A 186 -19.44 -19.46 -17.50
C ARG A 186 -20.35 -20.16 -18.49
N SER A 187 -20.02 -20.13 -19.79
CA SER A 187 -20.79 -20.85 -20.81
C SER A 187 -20.64 -22.37 -20.66
N ALA A 188 -19.44 -22.89 -20.36
CA ALA A 188 -19.23 -24.31 -20.07
C ALA A 188 -20.00 -24.80 -18.82
N LEU A 189 -20.08 -23.97 -17.78
CA LEU A 189 -20.88 -24.25 -16.58
C LEU A 189 -22.40 -24.17 -16.84
N SER A 190 -22.82 -23.30 -17.76
CA SER A 190 -24.22 -23.18 -18.20
C SER A 190 -24.65 -24.35 -19.09
N GLU A 191 -23.80 -24.79 -20.02
CA GLU A 191 -24.03 -25.97 -20.85
C GLU A 191 -24.11 -27.25 -20.00
N SER A 192 -23.25 -27.38 -18.99
CA SER A 192 -23.31 -28.48 -18.03
C SER A 192 -24.62 -28.50 -17.23
N ARG A 193 -25.20 -27.33 -16.90
CA ARG A 193 -26.53 -27.24 -16.25
C ARG A 193 -27.69 -27.51 -17.22
N SER A 194 -27.56 -27.11 -18.49
CA SER A 194 -28.57 -27.36 -19.53
C SER A 194 -28.67 -28.84 -19.93
N SER A 195 -27.57 -29.59 -19.80
CA SER A 195 -27.56 -31.03 -20.08
C SER A 195 -28.18 -31.90 -18.97
N LEU A 196 -28.38 -31.35 -17.76
CA LEU A 196 -28.97 -32.07 -16.62
C LEU A 196 -30.47 -31.83 -16.43
N VAL A 197 -31.11 -30.94 -17.21
CA VAL A 197 -32.56 -30.65 -17.10
C VAL A 197 -33.45 -31.54 -17.98
N SER A 198 -32.92 -32.58 -18.65
CA SER A 198 -33.75 -33.41 -19.52
C SER A 198 -34.47 -34.60 -18.87
N VAL A 199 -34.20 -35.02 -17.62
CA VAL A 199 -34.98 -36.10 -16.98
C VAL A 199 -34.95 -35.94 -15.45
N GLY A 200 -35.95 -35.28 -14.85
CA GLY A 200 -36.03 -35.23 -13.39
C GLY A 200 -37.23 -34.45 -12.84
N SER A 201 -38.18 -35.18 -12.27
CA SER A 201 -39.44 -34.78 -11.62
C SER A 201 -39.45 -33.45 -10.85
N ALA A 202 -40.57 -32.72 -10.96
CA ALA A 202 -40.87 -31.43 -10.32
C ALA A 202 -40.83 -31.42 -8.78
N THR A 203 -40.70 -32.58 -8.14
CA THR A 203 -40.65 -32.73 -6.68
C THR A 203 -39.28 -32.50 -6.05
N SER A 204 -38.20 -32.36 -6.84
CA SER A 204 -36.84 -32.10 -6.33
C SER A 204 -36.41 -30.61 -6.39
N GLN A 205 -37.26 -29.73 -6.92
CA GLN A 205 -36.93 -28.31 -7.09
C GLN A 205 -37.07 -27.47 -5.81
N GLU A 206 -37.87 -27.88 -4.82
CA GLU A 206 -37.99 -27.15 -3.55
C GLU A 206 -36.82 -27.44 -2.59
N VAL A 207 -36.27 -28.66 -2.58
CA VAL A 207 -35.13 -28.99 -1.71
C VAL A 207 -33.81 -28.44 -2.28
N ALA A 208 -33.70 -28.26 -3.60
CA ALA A 208 -32.56 -27.59 -4.22
C ALA A 208 -32.51 -26.07 -3.95
N LYS A 209 -33.64 -25.42 -3.64
CA LYS A 209 -33.69 -23.98 -3.31
C LYS A 209 -33.21 -23.66 -1.89
N ILE A 210 -33.25 -24.63 -0.98
CA ILE A 210 -32.83 -24.43 0.42
C ILE A 210 -31.29 -24.50 0.55
N ASN A 211 -30.60 -25.21 -0.35
CA ASN A 211 -29.12 -25.23 -0.40
C ASN A 211 -28.50 -24.17 -1.31
N THR A 212 -29.31 -23.38 -2.03
CA THR A 212 -28.84 -22.20 -2.77
C THR A 212 -29.18 -20.94 -1.98
N ALA A 213 -28.52 -20.76 -0.83
CA ALA A 213 -28.30 -19.41 -0.35
C ALA A 213 -27.54 -18.64 -1.46
N PRO A 214 -27.91 -17.39 -1.77
CA PRO A 214 -27.17 -16.55 -2.69
C PRO A 214 -25.84 -16.18 -2.02
N TYR A 215 -24.88 -17.10 -2.07
CA TYR A 215 -23.49 -16.74 -1.90
C TYR A 215 -23.15 -15.82 -3.06
N ASN A 216 -22.98 -14.55 -2.73
CA ASN A 216 -22.15 -13.62 -3.50
C ASN A 216 -20.85 -14.36 -3.81
N MET A 217 -20.75 -14.92 -5.01
CA MET A 217 -19.54 -15.48 -5.58
C MET A 217 -18.61 -14.30 -5.84
N SER A 218 -17.84 -13.93 -4.81
CA SER A 218 -16.65 -13.12 -4.96
C SER A 218 -15.71 -13.86 -5.92
N GLU A 219 -15.55 -13.27 -7.10
CA GLU A 219 -14.31 -13.21 -7.88
C GLU A 219 -13.32 -14.37 -7.69
N GLY A 220 -13.30 -15.30 -8.65
CA GLY A 220 -12.12 -16.07 -9.11
C GLY A 220 -11.29 -16.87 -8.10
N SER A 221 -10.52 -17.83 -8.60
CA SER A 221 -9.43 -18.42 -7.82
C SER A 221 -8.46 -17.29 -7.39
N PRO A 222 -8.02 -17.20 -6.13
CA PRO A 222 -7.12 -16.13 -5.66
C PRO A 222 -5.77 -16.13 -6.39
N ALA A 223 -5.39 -17.23 -7.04
CA ALA A 223 -4.23 -17.31 -7.92
C ALA A 223 -4.39 -16.48 -9.20
N ASP A 224 -5.60 -16.40 -9.77
CA ASP A 224 -5.90 -15.67 -11.00
C ASP A 224 -6.08 -14.17 -10.73
N LEU A 225 -6.64 -13.79 -9.58
CA LEU A 225 -6.70 -12.38 -9.16
C LEU A 225 -5.29 -11.80 -8.97
N HIS A 226 -4.38 -12.53 -8.32
CA HIS A 226 -3.00 -12.07 -8.10
C HIS A 226 -2.13 -12.15 -9.36
N GLY A 227 -2.53 -12.88 -10.40
CA GLY A 227 -1.88 -12.89 -11.72
C GLY A 227 -2.22 -11.65 -12.56
N MET A 228 -3.32 -10.97 -12.24
CA MET A 228 -3.77 -9.74 -12.91
C MET A 228 -3.17 -8.46 -12.34
N TRP A 229 -2.59 -8.52 -11.14
CA TRP A 229 -2.03 -7.36 -10.50
C TRP A 229 -0.70 -6.98 -11.15
N TYR A 230 -0.47 -5.69 -11.30
CA TYR A 230 0.82 -5.17 -11.67
C TYR A 230 1.91 -5.69 -10.70
N PRO A 231 3.01 -6.31 -11.18
CA PRO A 231 3.94 -7.03 -10.32
C PRO A 231 4.50 -6.20 -9.14
N PRO A 232 4.87 -4.92 -9.31
CA PRO A 232 5.28 -4.06 -8.19
C PRO A 232 4.23 -3.92 -7.09
N VAL A 233 2.94 -3.80 -7.44
CA VAL A 233 1.84 -3.72 -6.44
C VAL A 233 1.76 -5.03 -5.65
N ARG A 234 1.77 -6.18 -6.34
CA ARG A 234 1.75 -7.49 -5.69
C ARG A 234 2.95 -7.70 -4.77
N ARG A 235 4.16 -7.40 -5.26
CA ARG A 235 5.41 -7.52 -4.51
C ARG A 235 5.40 -6.67 -3.25
N THR A 236 4.88 -5.44 -3.36
CA THR A 236 4.71 -4.52 -2.22
C THR A 236 3.79 -5.10 -1.16
N LEU A 237 2.58 -5.52 -1.55
CA LEU A 237 1.57 -6.04 -0.62
C LEU A 237 2.02 -7.32 0.09
N VAL A 238 2.65 -8.26 -0.64
CA VAL A 238 3.20 -9.48 -0.05
C VAL A 238 4.31 -9.13 0.95
N CYS A 239 5.18 -8.19 0.62
CA CYS A 239 6.22 -7.71 1.52
C CYS A 239 5.62 -7.12 2.81
N LEU A 240 4.65 -6.20 2.69
CA LEU A 240 4.00 -5.57 3.84
C LEU A 240 3.30 -6.58 4.76
N SER A 241 2.57 -7.55 4.18
CA SER A 241 1.87 -8.56 4.99
C SER A 241 2.79 -9.41 5.85
N ARG A 242 4.00 -9.71 5.37
CA ARG A 242 5.02 -10.47 6.10
C ARG A 242 5.69 -9.63 7.17
N MET A 243 6.02 -8.39 6.83
CA MET A 243 6.68 -7.47 7.77
C MET A 243 5.78 -7.09 8.94
N TYR A 244 4.48 -6.97 8.71
CA TYR A 244 3.49 -6.63 9.73
C TYR A 244 3.54 -7.58 10.95
N ARG A 245 3.86 -8.87 10.74
CA ARG A 245 3.95 -9.87 11.82
C ARG A 245 5.32 -9.90 12.50
N CYS A 246 6.37 -9.48 11.82
CA CYS A 246 7.75 -9.72 12.23
C CYS A 246 8.43 -8.50 12.85
N VAL A 247 7.92 -7.30 12.57
CA VAL A 247 8.56 -6.02 12.88
C VAL A 247 7.67 -5.21 13.83
N GLU A 248 8.30 -4.40 14.67
CA GLU A 248 7.59 -3.49 15.57
C GLU A 248 6.80 -2.43 14.80
N ARG A 249 5.69 -1.98 15.38
CA ARG A 249 4.74 -1.05 14.72
C ARG A 249 5.42 0.23 14.18
N PRO A 250 6.30 0.93 14.92
CA PRO A 250 6.89 2.18 14.43
C PRO A 250 7.80 1.96 13.21
N ILE A 251 8.59 0.88 13.23
CA ILE A 251 9.50 0.52 12.13
C ILE A 251 8.69 0.06 10.91
N PHE A 252 7.65 -0.74 11.14
CA PHE A 252 6.74 -1.18 10.08
C PHE A 252 6.06 0.00 9.40
N GLN A 253 5.57 0.98 10.16
CA GLN A 253 4.97 2.18 9.60
C GLN A 253 5.95 2.87 8.64
N GLY A 254 7.18 3.17 9.10
CA GLY A 254 8.22 3.82 8.27
C GLY A 254 8.47 3.12 6.94
N ILE A 255 8.60 1.79 6.99
CA ILE A 255 8.85 0.98 5.80
C ILE A 255 7.62 0.92 4.89
N ALA A 256 6.42 0.85 5.47
CA ALA A 256 5.18 0.86 4.71
C ALA A 256 5.00 2.16 3.92
N GLN A 257 5.32 3.31 4.53
CA GLN A 257 5.25 4.60 3.84
C GLN A 257 6.17 4.64 2.63
N GLU A 258 7.43 4.24 2.79
CA GLU A 258 8.39 4.22 1.69
C GLU A 258 7.98 3.24 0.59
N ALA A 259 7.58 2.03 0.97
CA ALA A 259 7.13 1.01 0.03
C ALA A 259 5.92 1.47 -0.81
N LEU A 260 4.93 2.09 -0.16
CA LEU A 260 3.73 2.62 -0.83
C LEU A 260 4.08 3.80 -1.75
N THR A 261 4.97 4.69 -1.32
CA THR A 261 5.41 5.83 -2.14
C THR A 261 6.11 5.36 -3.41
N LEU A 262 7.08 4.44 -3.27
CA LEU A 262 7.80 3.84 -4.41
C LEU A 262 6.85 3.07 -5.34
N CYS A 263 5.87 2.36 -4.77
CA CYS A 263 4.86 1.65 -5.55
C CYS A 263 3.98 2.63 -6.35
N MET A 264 3.53 3.74 -5.73
CA MET A 264 2.72 4.76 -6.41
C MET A 264 3.50 5.43 -7.55
N GLU A 265 4.77 5.76 -7.32
CA GLU A 265 5.65 6.32 -8.36
C GLU A 265 5.85 5.35 -9.52
N ASN A 266 6.07 4.07 -9.24
CA ASN A 266 6.23 3.06 -10.28
C ASN A 266 4.93 2.83 -11.07
N VAL A 267 3.77 2.85 -10.40
CA VAL A 267 2.46 2.81 -11.08
C VAL A 267 2.28 4.04 -11.98
N GLN A 268 2.65 5.24 -11.53
CA GLN A 268 2.58 6.45 -12.36
C GLN A 268 3.48 6.35 -13.59
N GLN A 269 4.70 5.80 -13.44
CA GLN A 269 5.60 5.57 -14.57
C GLN A 269 5.00 4.57 -15.58
N ALA A 270 4.40 3.48 -15.09
CA ALA A 270 3.72 2.51 -15.94
C ALA A 270 2.52 3.15 -16.66
N THR A 271 1.73 3.98 -15.98
CA THR A 271 0.63 4.75 -16.60
C THR A 271 1.12 5.63 -17.75
N ASN A 272 2.24 6.33 -17.57
CA ASN A 272 2.81 7.19 -18.60
C ASN A 272 3.31 6.38 -19.82
N GLN A 273 3.77 5.15 -19.61
CA GLN A 273 4.16 4.27 -20.72
C GLN A 273 2.95 3.69 -21.47
N ILE A 274 1.88 3.35 -20.74
CA ILE A 274 0.63 2.87 -21.35
C ILE A 274 -0.04 3.99 -22.14
N SER A 275 -0.07 5.21 -21.61
CA SER A 275 -0.65 6.37 -22.29
C SER A 275 0.10 6.75 -23.56
N ALA A 276 1.42 6.54 -23.60
CA ALA A 276 2.24 6.75 -24.80
C ALA A 276 2.00 5.67 -25.89
N ASN A 277 1.79 4.41 -25.49
CA ASN A 277 1.70 3.30 -26.43
C ASN A 277 0.30 3.07 -27.01
N LYS A 278 -0.77 3.32 -26.23
CA LYS A 278 -2.14 2.97 -26.62
C LYS A 278 -3.11 4.15 -26.56
N SER A 279 -3.53 4.51 -25.35
CA SER A 279 -4.50 5.57 -25.12
C SER A 279 -4.30 6.18 -23.75
N ALA A 280 -4.42 7.50 -23.66
CA ALA A 280 -4.35 8.21 -22.40
C ALA A 280 -5.48 7.81 -21.43
N LEU A 281 -6.67 7.43 -21.94
CA LEU A 281 -7.77 6.93 -21.11
C LEU A 281 -7.44 5.57 -20.46
N ASP A 282 -6.79 4.67 -21.21
CA ASP A 282 -6.39 3.36 -20.69
C ASP A 282 -5.31 3.49 -19.62
N GLY A 283 -4.38 4.44 -19.77
CA GLY A 283 -3.38 4.75 -18.75
C GLY A 283 -4.00 5.24 -17.44
N GLU A 284 -4.89 6.24 -17.50
CA GLU A 284 -5.57 6.77 -16.31
C GLU A 284 -6.44 5.69 -15.64
N MET A 285 -7.10 4.84 -16.42
CA MET A 285 -7.91 3.75 -15.91
C MET A 285 -7.08 2.63 -15.26
N PHE A 286 -5.91 2.31 -15.85
CA PHE A 286 -4.93 1.41 -15.25
C PHE A 286 -4.47 1.93 -13.88
N GLN A 287 -4.20 3.23 -13.78
CA GLN A 287 -3.82 3.86 -12.52
C GLN A 287 -4.92 3.75 -11.46
N ILE A 288 -6.15 4.13 -11.80
CA ILE A 288 -7.30 4.07 -10.88
C ILE A 288 -7.51 2.63 -10.39
N LYS A 289 -7.46 1.63 -11.27
CA LYS A 289 -7.60 0.22 -10.91
C LYS A 289 -6.54 -0.21 -9.88
N HIS A 290 -5.27 0.09 -10.11
CA HIS A 290 -4.19 -0.34 -9.24
C HIS A 290 -4.14 0.43 -7.91
N LEU A 291 -4.52 1.71 -7.90
CA LEU A 291 -4.68 2.48 -6.67
C LEU A 291 -5.87 2.02 -5.83
N LEU A 292 -6.98 1.60 -6.45
CA LEU A 292 -8.12 0.99 -5.74
C LEU A 292 -7.72 -0.34 -5.10
N ILE A 293 -7.01 -1.20 -5.84
CA ILE A 293 -6.47 -2.46 -5.28
C ILE A 293 -5.54 -2.15 -4.10
N LEU A 294 -4.61 -1.20 -4.27
CA LEU A 294 -3.70 -0.83 -3.19
C LEU A 294 -4.46 -0.35 -1.95
N ARG A 295 -5.46 0.52 -2.13
CA ARG A 295 -6.32 1.04 -1.05
C ARG A 295 -7.10 -0.05 -0.32
N GLU A 296 -7.67 -1.00 -1.04
CA GLU A 296 -8.44 -2.10 -0.44
C GLU A 296 -7.52 -3.03 0.35
N GLN A 297 -6.37 -3.39 -0.22
CA GLN A 297 -5.43 -4.33 0.40
C GLN A 297 -4.67 -3.74 1.58
N ILE A 298 -4.59 -2.40 1.71
CA ILE A 298 -4.03 -1.76 2.90
C ILE A 298 -5.05 -1.56 4.03
N ALA A 299 -6.36 -1.63 3.75
CA ALA A 299 -7.40 -1.45 4.76
C ALA A 299 -7.38 -2.47 5.93
N PRO A 300 -7.05 -3.77 5.74
CA PRO A 300 -6.96 -4.73 6.83
C PRO A 300 -5.70 -4.58 7.69
N PHE A 301 -4.66 -3.87 7.22
CA PHE A 301 -3.55 -3.49 8.07
C PHE A 301 -4.07 -2.39 9.02
N GLN A 302 -4.62 -2.81 10.17
CA GLN A 302 -5.08 -1.95 11.28
C GLN A 302 -3.91 -1.26 11.99
N VAL A 303 -3.01 -0.66 11.22
CA VAL A 303 -1.93 0.18 11.70
C VAL A 303 -2.36 1.59 11.37
N ASP A 304 -2.42 2.45 12.38
CA ASP A 304 -2.40 3.88 12.14
C ASP A 304 -1.10 4.15 11.36
N PHE A 305 -1.16 4.29 10.03
CA PHE A 305 0.00 4.59 9.18
C PHE A 305 0.50 6.03 9.41
N THR A 306 0.28 6.57 10.60
CA THR A 306 0.60 7.91 11.03
C THR A 306 2.02 7.90 11.60
N ILE A 307 2.98 8.14 10.74
CA ILE A 307 4.37 8.33 11.17
C ILE A 307 4.51 9.79 11.55
N LYS A 308 5.11 10.03 12.71
CA LYS A 308 5.55 11.36 13.11
C LYS A 308 6.81 11.70 12.29
N SER A 309 6.65 12.15 11.05
CA SER A 309 7.78 12.71 10.32
C SER A 309 8.03 14.11 10.84
N MET A 310 9.19 14.31 11.47
CA MET A 310 9.65 15.64 11.86
C MET A 310 10.19 16.34 10.62
N SER A 311 9.34 17.10 9.94
CA SER A 311 9.76 17.96 8.84
C SER A 311 10.16 19.32 9.39
N LEU A 312 11.31 19.83 8.98
CA LEU A 312 11.75 21.18 9.29
C LEU A 312 11.01 22.16 8.38
N ASP A 313 10.19 23.04 8.95
CA ASP A 313 9.48 24.08 8.20
C ASP A 313 10.40 25.32 8.05
N PHE A 314 10.95 25.47 6.84
CA PHE A 314 11.80 26.62 6.49
C PHE A 314 11.02 27.89 6.11
N SER A 315 9.68 27.89 6.22
CA SER A 315 8.87 29.06 5.87
C SER A 315 9.21 30.29 6.72
N LYS A 316 9.49 30.08 8.01
CA LYS A 316 9.96 31.14 8.93
C LYS A 316 11.38 31.57 8.61
N THR A 317 12.28 30.63 8.35
CA THR A 317 13.67 30.92 7.91
C THR A 317 13.70 31.71 6.61
N LYS A 318 12.83 31.40 5.64
CA LYS A 318 12.69 32.14 4.38
C LYS A 318 12.20 33.56 4.63
N THR A 319 11.20 33.74 5.49
CA THR A 319 10.65 35.06 5.84
C THR A 319 11.67 35.90 6.59
N ALA A 320 12.36 35.31 7.58
CA ALA A 320 13.43 35.95 8.33
C ALA A 320 14.64 36.29 7.44
N ALA A 321 14.99 35.44 6.46
CA ALA A 321 16.04 35.73 5.48
C ALA A 321 15.66 36.88 4.54
N ILE A 322 14.41 36.94 4.09
CA ILE A 322 13.89 38.06 3.29
C ILE A 322 13.90 39.36 4.13
N GLN A 323 13.54 39.29 5.41
CA GLN A 323 13.62 40.43 6.32
C GLN A 323 15.07 40.88 6.58
N LEU A 324 16.03 39.95 6.69
CA LEU A 324 17.47 40.24 6.77
C LEU A 324 17.96 40.97 5.51
N ILE A 325 17.53 40.52 4.32
CA ILE A 325 17.87 41.14 3.04
C ILE A 325 17.25 42.54 2.91
N ASN A 326 16.04 42.74 3.44
CA ASN A 326 15.38 44.05 3.44
C ASN A 326 15.97 45.01 4.50
N LYS A 327 16.49 44.48 5.62
CA LYS A 327 17.13 45.23 6.71
C LYS A 327 18.68 45.23 6.61
N LYS A 328 19.26 45.18 5.41
CA LYS A 328 20.72 45.13 5.16
C LYS A 328 21.53 46.26 5.83
N SER A 329 20.92 47.41 6.08
CA SER A 329 21.58 48.54 6.76
C SER A 329 21.78 48.35 8.26
N ARG A 330 21.15 47.32 8.86
CA ARG A 330 21.17 47.02 10.31
C ARG A 330 21.86 45.71 10.66
N LEU A 331 22.63 45.13 9.72
CA LEU A 331 23.32 43.84 9.90
C LEU A 331 24.41 43.88 10.98
N PHE A 332 25.00 45.06 11.21
CA PHE A 332 26.13 45.25 12.12
C PHE A 332 25.89 46.35 13.17
N SER A 333 24.64 46.75 13.40
CA SER A 333 24.36 47.71 14.48
C SER A 333 24.60 47.04 15.83
N LEU A 334 25.47 47.61 16.66
CA LEU A 334 25.75 47.20 18.05
C LEU A 334 24.60 47.49 19.04
N SER A 335 23.37 47.63 18.55
CA SER A 335 22.16 47.84 19.35
C SER A 335 21.40 46.51 19.51
N SER A 336 20.54 46.41 20.53
CA SER A 336 19.68 45.23 20.79
C SER A 336 18.73 44.88 19.63
N ASN A 337 18.61 45.75 18.62
CA ASN A 337 17.80 45.56 17.41
C ASN A 337 18.66 45.14 16.18
N ASN A 338 19.61 44.23 16.36
CA ASN A 338 20.45 43.73 15.27
C ASN A 338 19.66 42.73 14.41
N ALA A 339 19.55 43.01 13.11
CA ALA A 339 18.82 42.16 12.16
C ALA A 339 19.42 40.75 12.02
N LEU A 340 20.72 40.58 12.29
CA LEU A 340 21.39 39.27 12.28
C LEU A 340 21.05 38.45 13.54
N LEU A 341 20.91 39.11 14.69
CA LEU A 341 20.42 38.44 15.92
C LEU A 341 18.94 38.09 15.79
N GLU A 342 18.13 38.98 15.22
CA GLU A 342 16.71 38.74 14.90
C GLU A 342 16.58 37.53 13.94
N PHE A 343 17.43 37.42 12.91
CA PHE A 343 17.47 36.26 12.03
C PHE A 343 17.92 34.96 12.73
N LEU A 344 18.89 34.99 13.65
CA LEU A 344 19.32 33.80 14.37
C LEU A 344 18.28 33.32 15.40
N LEU A 345 17.51 34.24 15.98
CA LEU A 345 16.44 33.94 16.92
C LEU A 345 15.16 33.48 16.20
N GLU A 346 14.73 34.18 15.15
CA GLU A 346 13.46 33.93 14.44
C GLU A 346 13.60 33.05 13.19
N GLY A 347 14.82 32.89 12.67
CA GLY A 347 15.12 32.07 11.50
C GLY A 347 15.43 30.61 11.82
N SER A 348 15.38 30.22 13.10
CA SER A 348 15.47 28.81 13.48
C SER A 348 14.30 28.04 12.84
N PRO A 349 14.57 26.97 12.07
CA PRO A 349 13.51 26.20 11.43
C PRO A 349 12.66 25.55 12.51
N GLU A 350 11.35 25.82 12.49
CA GLU A 350 10.44 25.16 13.42
C GLU A 350 10.26 23.71 12.98
N VAL A 351 10.43 22.80 13.93
CA VAL A 351 10.10 21.39 13.73
C VAL A 351 8.58 21.30 13.72
N ARG A 352 7.99 21.18 12.53
CA ARG A 352 6.56 20.89 12.41
C ARG A 352 6.36 19.39 12.32
N GLU A 353 5.57 18.90 13.25
CA GLU A 353 5.06 17.53 13.25
C GLU A 353 4.05 17.38 12.12
N GLN A 354 4.48 16.84 10.98
CA GLN A 354 3.55 16.47 9.93
C GLN A 354 3.11 15.03 10.18
N TRP A 355 1.83 14.86 10.53
CA TRP A 355 1.16 13.58 10.55
C TRP A 355 0.94 13.12 9.11
N LEU A 356 1.89 12.39 8.55
CA LEU A 356 1.78 11.77 7.24
C LEU A 356 1.15 10.39 7.42
N ASP A 357 -0.06 10.24 6.87
CA ASP A 357 -0.84 9.00 6.90
C ASP A 357 -0.77 8.38 5.50
N SER A 358 -0.06 7.25 5.39
CA SER A 358 0.14 6.59 4.09
C SER A 358 -1.18 6.22 3.40
N ARG A 359 -2.25 5.97 4.18
CA ARG A 359 -3.59 5.73 3.62
C ARG A 359 -4.17 6.98 3.00
N LYS A 360 -4.02 8.14 3.67
CA LYS A 360 -4.47 9.43 3.13
C LYS A 360 -3.68 9.82 1.88
N ASP A 361 -2.41 9.44 1.78
CA ASP A 361 -1.61 9.71 0.59
C ASP A 361 -2.09 8.89 -0.62
N VAL A 362 -2.40 7.59 -0.42
CA VAL A 362 -3.04 6.75 -1.45
C VAL A 362 -4.41 7.30 -1.82
N ASP A 363 -5.24 7.67 -0.85
CA ASP A 363 -6.57 8.27 -1.10
C ASP A 363 -6.47 9.62 -1.84
N ARG A 364 -5.46 10.44 -1.52
CA ARG A 364 -5.19 11.71 -2.22
C ARG A 364 -4.77 11.46 -3.67
N SER A 365 -3.83 10.54 -3.89
CA SER A 365 -3.37 10.16 -5.23
C SER A 365 -4.51 9.59 -6.07
N LEU A 366 -5.35 8.74 -5.47
CA LEU A 366 -6.56 8.21 -6.10
C LEU A 366 -7.53 9.34 -6.48
N LYS A 367 -7.79 10.28 -5.57
CA LYS A 367 -8.68 11.42 -5.84
C LYS A 367 -8.17 12.27 -6.99
N VAL A 368 -6.88 12.61 -7.02
CA VAL A 368 -6.25 13.38 -8.11
C VAL A 368 -6.35 12.62 -9.44
N SER A 369 -6.09 11.31 -9.43
CA SER A 369 -6.22 10.45 -10.63
C SER A 369 -7.66 10.42 -11.15
N CYS A 370 -8.64 10.29 -10.26
CA CYS A 370 -10.06 10.33 -10.60
C CYS A 370 -10.48 11.70 -11.15
N GLU A 371 -10.02 12.80 -10.56
CA GLU A 371 -10.32 14.16 -11.06
C GLU A 371 -9.71 14.41 -12.44
N SER A 372 -8.47 13.96 -12.67
CA SER A 372 -7.83 14.01 -14.00
C SER A 372 -8.64 13.21 -15.03
N PHE A 373 -9.00 11.97 -14.69
CA PHE A 373 -9.80 11.11 -15.56
C PHE A 373 -11.17 11.73 -15.86
N ILE A 374 -11.88 12.24 -14.86
CA ILE A 374 -13.18 12.90 -15.05
C ILE A 374 -13.04 14.10 -16.00
N GLY A 375 -12.00 14.93 -15.83
CA GLY A 375 -11.72 16.06 -16.70
C GLY A 375 -11.39 15.63 -18.13
N HIS A 376 -10.59 14.58 -18.29
CA HIS A 376 -10.19 14.06 -19.59
C HIS A 376 -11.34 13.36 -20.32
N ALA A 377 -12.12 12.54 -19.62
CA ALA A 377 -13.34 11.92 -20.15
C ALA A 377 -14.35 12.99 -20.60
N THR A 378 -14.54 14.06 -19.81
CA THR A 378 -15.42 15.18 -20.19
C THR A 378 -14.92 15.87 -21.47
N ARG A 379 -13.61 16.16 -21.56
CA ARG A 379 -12.98 16.72 -22.78
C ARG A 379 -13.12 15.81 -23.99
N HIS A 380 -12.98 14.50 -23.80
CA HIS A 380 -13.14 13.51 -24.86
C HIS A 380 -14.59 13.39 -25.36
N LEU A 381 -15.57 13.51 -24.46
CA LEU A 381 -16.99 13.46 -24.83
C LEU A 381 -17.46 14.72 -25.56
N MET A 382 -17.03 15.90 -25.08
CA MET A 382 -17.47 17.20 -25.61
C MET A 382 -16.67 17.67 -26.82
N GLY A 383 -15.45 17.19 -27.00
CA GLY A 383 -14.49 17.68 -27.99
C GLY A 383 -13.76 18.94 -27.52
N ALA A 384 -12.45 19.01 -27.81
CA ALA A 384 -11.59 20.10 -27.35
C ALA A 384 -12.04 21.49 -27.84
N GLN A 385 -12.57 21.56 -29.06
CA GLN A 385 -13.05 22.81 -29.66
C GLN A 385 -14.25 23.37 -28.91
N PHE A 386 -15.19 22.52 -28.50
CA PHE A 386 -16.38 22.93 -27.76
C PHE A 386 -16.03 23.53 -26.39
N MET A 387 -15.13 22.86 -25.64
CA MET A 387 -14.70 23.38 -24.34
C MET A 387 -13.91 24.69 -24.47
N MET A 388 -13.01 24.79 -25.45
CA MET A 388 -12.27 26.04 -25.68
C MET A 388 -13.18 27.21 -26.07
N THR A 389 -14.23 26.98 -26.87
CA THR A 389 -15.17 28.04 -27.24
C THR A 389 -16.03 28.49 -26.05
N VAL A 390 -16.44 27.56 -25.19
CA VAL A 390 -17.21 27.88 -23.98
C VAL A 390 -16.36 28.66 -22.98
N ASP A 391 -15.11 28.23 -22.73
CA ASP A 391 -14.20 28.94 -21.81
C ASP A 391 -13.83 30.34 -22.34
N LYS A 392 -13.65 30.49 -23.66
CA LYS A 392 -13.40 31.80 -24.28
C LYS A 392 -14.63 32.72 -24.20
N ALA A 393 -15.82 32.17 -24.33
CA ALA A 393 -17.07 32.92 -24.20
C ALA A 393 -17.37 33.33 -22.75
N GLU A 394 -17.01 32.51 -21.75
CA GLU A 394 -17.17 32.86 -20.33
C GLU A 394 -16.21 33.97 -19.89
N ASN A 395 -14.99 33.98 -20.42
CA ASN A 395 -13.96 34.98 -20.08
C ASN A 395 -14.09 36.29 -20.87
N TRP A 396 -15.07 36.43 -21.75
CA TRP A 396 -15.28 37.64 -22.56
C TRP A 396 -15.97 38.74 -21.74
N THR A 397 -15.40 39.95 -21.78
CA THR A 397 -15.72 41.05 -20.85
C THR A 397 -17.03 41.78 -21.17
N LEU A 398 -17.57 41.66 -22.38
CA LEU A 398 -18.87 42.21 -22.78
C LEU A 398 -19.74 41.12 -23.39
N LYS A 399 -20.64 40.55 -22.57
CA LYS A 399 -21.56 39.48 -23.00
C LYS A 399 -22.54 39.95 -24.09
N GLU A 400 -22.81 41.25 -24.19
CA GLU A 400 -23.80 41.82 -25.10
C GLU A 400 -23.36 41.87 -26.58
N THR A 401 -22.06 41.83 -26.90
CA THR A 401 -21.51 41.82 -28.28
C THR A 401 -21.02 40.44 -28.74
N LEU A 402 -21.40 39.38 -28.04
CA LEU A 402 -21.03 37.99 -28.39
C LEU A 402 -21.48 37.60 -29.81
N HIS A 403 -22.64 38.09 -30.25
CA HIS A 403 -23.22 37.81 -31.57
C HIS A 403 -22.43 38.40 -32.76
N GLU A 404 -21.64 39.46 -32.53
CA GLU A 404 -20.87 40.14 -33.60
C GLU A 404 -19.53 39.46 -33.91
N GLN A 405 -19.09 38.53 -33.05
CA GLN A 405 -17.80 37.90 -33.17
C GLN A 405 -17.80 36.77 -34.22
N PRO A 406 -16.79 36.70 -35.12
CA PRO A 406 -16.76 35.74 -36.23
C PRO A 406 -16.63 34.28 -35.79
N TRP A 407 -16.23 34.02 -34.54
CA TRP A 407 -16.11 32.68 -33.95
C TRP A 407 -17.37 32.25 -33.17
N VAL A 408 -18.38 33.13 -33.05
CA VAL A 408 -19.65 32.89 -32.33
C VAL A 408 -20.86 33.25 -33.21
N LYS A 409 -20.76 32.98 -34.51
CA LYS A 409 -21.93 33.00 -35.39
C LYS A 409 -22.81 31.79 -35.09
N ALA A 410 -24.13 31.97 -35.21
CA ALA A 410 -25.13 30.94 -34.92
C ALA A 410 -24.85 29.63 -35.69
N GLU A 411 -24.36 29.72 -36.93
CA GLU A 411 -24.00 28.57 -37.77
C GLU A 411 -22.83 27.75 -37.19
N ILE A 412 -21.76 28.43 -36.74
CA ILE A 412 -20.57 27.77 -36.16
C ILE A 412 -20.92 27.12 -34.82
N LEU A 413 -21.77 27.79 -34.01
CA LEU A 413 -22.28 27.22 -32.78
C LEU A 413 -23.16 25.99 -33.03
N ALA A 414 -24.02 26.02 -34.07
CA ALA A 414 -24.85 24.88 -34.45
C ALA A 414 -23.99 23.67 -34.87
N GLU A 415 -22.97 23.88 -35.70
CA GLU A 415 -22.03 22.83 -36.10
C GLU A 415 -21.26 22.26 -34.91
N LEU A 416 -20.85 23.12 -33.97
CA LEU A 416 -20.12 22.75 -32.77
C LEU A 416 -21.00 21.94 -31.79
N VAL A 417 -22.27 22.32 -31.60
CA VAL A 417 -23.25 21.58 -30.81
C VAL A 417 -23.58 20.23 -31.45
N GLN A 418 -23.75 20.18 -32.77
CA GLN A 418 -24.00 18.93 -33.50
C GLN A 418 -22.79 17.99 -33.43
N SER A 419 -21.58 18.53 -33.60
CA SER A 419 -20.32 17.79 -33.45
C SER A 419 -20.13 17.25 -32.04
N ALA A 420 -20.43 18.04 -31.00
CA ALA A 420 -20.39 17.59 -29.61
C ALA A 420 -21.43 16.48 -29.35
N THR A 421 -22.67 16.65 -29.82
CA THR A 421 -23.73 15.64 -29.64
C THR A 421 -23.40 14.32 -30.35
N LYS A 422 -22.77 14.38 -31.53
CA LYS A 422 -22.29 13.20 -32.26
C LYS A 422 -21.09 12.55 -31.56
N SER A 423 -20.17 13.35 -31.02
CA SER A 423 -19.02 12.88 -30.25
C SER A 423 -19.45 12.19 -28.96
N ILE A 424 -20.46 12.71 -28.27
CA ILE A 424 -21.07 12.05 -27.10
C ILE A 424 -21.62 10.68 -27.49
N LYS A 425 -22.43 10.58 -28.55
CA LYS A 425 -23.04 9.29 -28.95
C LYS A 425 -22.01 8.23 -29.35
N THR A 426 -20.92 8.62 -29.97
CA THR A 426 -19.89 7.70 -30.48
C THR A 426 -18.88 7.29 -29.40
N ASN A 427 -18.44 8.24 -28.57
CA ASN A 427 -17.39 8.00 -27.59
C ASN A 427 -17.90 7.48 -26.24
N LEU A 428 -19.18 7.69 -25.93
CA LEU A 428 -19.77 7.27 -24.66
C LEU A 428 -19.82 5.75 -24.50
N THR A 429 -20.15 5.01 -25.56
CA THR A 429 -20.17 3.54 -25.55
C THR A 429 -18.77 2.96 -25.36
N GLY A 430 -17.76 3.55 -26.01
CA GLY A 430 -16.35 3.21 -25.81
C GLY A 430 -15.90 3.45 -24.37
N LEU A 431 -16.18 4.64 -23.84
CA LEU A 431 -15.81 5.00 -22.46
C LEU A 431 -16.45 4.06 -21.42
N GLN A 432 -17.74 3.75 -21.55
CA GLN A 432 -18.44 2.83 -20.65
C GLN A 432 -17.86 1.41 -20.74
N THR A 433 -17.51 0.95 -21.94
CA THR A 433 -16.88 -0.35 -22.14
C THR A 433 -15.51 -0.41 -21.45
N THR A 434 -14.69 0.64 -21.61
CA THR A 434 -13.39 0.75 -20.92
C THR A 434 -13.57 0.83 -19.40
N MET A 435 -14.52 1.64 -18.90
CA MET A 435 -14.80 1.72 -17.45
C MET A 435 -15.18 0.35 -16.89
N LYS A 436 -16.08 -0.38 -17.54
CA LYS A 436 -16.52 -1.72 -17.14
C LYS A 436 -15.41 -2.77 -17.22
N LEU A 437 -14.51 -2.66 -18.20
CA LEU A 437 -13.40 -3.60 -18.38
C LEU A 437 -12.38 -3.51 -17.23
N TYR A 438 -12.08 -2.28 -16.79
CA TYR A 438 -11.08 -2.07 -15.74
C TYR A 438 -11.67 -2.10 -14.34
N LEU A 439 -12.88 -1.56 -14.14
CA LEU A 439 -13.60 -1.52 -12.88
C LEU A 439 -14.57 -2.70 -12.79
N ALA A 440 -14.24 -3.70 -11.97
CA ALA A 440 -15.11 -4.86 -11.78
C ALA A 440 -16.41 -4.54 -11.01
N ASN A 441 -16.44 -3.43 -10.26
CA ASN A 441 -17.57 -3.03 -9.42
C ASN A 441 -18.42 -1.92 -10.05
N ARG A 442 -19.71 -2.19 -10.23
CA ARG A 442 -20.71 -1.25 -10.77
C ARG A 442 -20.93 -0.01 -9.91
N ASP A 443 -20.77 -0.11 -8.60
CA ASP A 443 -20.92 1.04 -7.71
C ASP A 443 -19.80 2.06 -7.95
N THR A 444 -18.56 1.58 -8.12
CA THR A 444 -17.41 2.44 -8.43
C THR A 444 -17.51 3.07 -9.81
N GLU A 445 -18.03 2.33 -10.79
CA GLU A 445 -18.36 2.85 -12.13
C GLU A 445 -19.38 3.99 -12.04
N PHE A 446 -20.47 3.79 -11.29
CA PHE A 446 -21.50 4.81 -11.11
C PHE A 446 -20.99 6.06 -10.40
N ILE A 447 -20.16 5.89 -9.36
CA ILE A 447 -19.54 7.00 -8.62
C ILE A 447 -18.66 7.85 -9.54
N LEU A 448 -17.90 7.25 -10.46
CA LEU A 448 -17.06 7.98 -11.42
C LEU A 448 -17.85 8.57 -12.59
N TYR A 449 -18.90 7.88 -13.05
CA TYR A 449 -19.72 8.34 -14.16
C TYR A 449 -20.60 9.54 -13.80
N ARG A 450 -21.11 9.61 -12.56
CA ARG A 450 -22.00 10.68 -12.11
C ARG A 450 -21.37 12.09 -12.24
N PRO A 451 -20.13 12.35 -11.79
CA PRO A 451 -19.43 13.61 -12.05
C PRO A 451 -19.26 13.94 -13.53
N ILE A 452 -18.93 12.94 -14.37
CA ILE A 452 -18.77 13.13 -15.82
C ILE A 452 -20.11 13.60 -16.44
N LYS A 453 -21.22 12.92 -16.10
CA LYS A 453 -22.56 13.31 -16.52
C LYS A 453 -22.90 14.73 -16.09
N ASN A 454 -22.62 15.09 -14.84
CA ASN A 454 -22.90 16.42 -14.31
C ASN A 454 -22.05 17.51 -14.99
N ASN A 455 -20.78 17.24 -15.28
CA ASN A 455 -19.91 18.18 -15.98
C ASN A 455 -20.39 18.43 -17.41
N VAL A 456 -20.76 17.37 -18.15
CA VAL A 456 -21.33 17.49 -19.50
C VAL A 456 -22.61 18.31 -19.50
N ILE A 457 -23.55 18.01 -18.60
CA ILE A 457 -24.79 18.80 -18.44
C ILE A 457 -24.45 20.25 -18.09
N GLY A 458 -23.51 20.46 -17.16
CA GLY A 458 -23.04 21.79 -16.78
C GLY A 458 -22.48 22.60 -17.95
N CYS A 459 -21.71 21.98 -18.84
CA CYS A 459 -21.18 22.63 -20.05
C CYS A 459 -22.31 23.09 -21.01
N PHE A 460 -23.33 22.25 -21.24
CA PHE A 460 -24.48 22.64 -22.06
C PHE A 460 -25.32 23.73 -21.40
N THR A 461 -25.53 23.69 -20.08
CA THR A 461 -26.23 24.75 -19.34
C THR A 461 -25.48 26.08 -19.40
N ARG A 462 -24.14 26.05 -19.32
CA ARG A 462 -23.30 27.25 -19.49
C ARG A 462 -23.43 27.82 -20.90
N LEU A 463 -23.37 26.97 -21.93
CA LEU A 463 -23.60 27.40 -23.31
C LEU A 463 -25.00 28.02 -23.48
N GLN A 464 -26.03 27.42 -22.90
CA GLN A 464 -27.40 27.96 -22.95
C GLN A 464 -27.50 29.33 -22.25
N HIS A 465 -26.83 29.51 -21.11
CA HIS A 465 -26.77 30.80 -20.43
C HIS A 465 -26.01 31.86 -21.25
N LEU A 466 -24.94 31.47 -21.94
CA LEU A 466 -24.20 32.36 -22.84
C LEU A 466 -25.05 32.78 -24.04
N ILE A 467 -25.87 31.88 -24.58
CA ILE A 467 -26.82 32.20 -25.66
C ILE A 467 -27.91 33.16 -25.13
N PHE A 468 -28.42 32.95 -23.92
CA PHE A 468 -29.44 33.83 -23.35
C PHE A 468 -28.91 35.23 -23.00
N SER A 469 -27.67 35.32 -22.48
CA SER A 469 -27.01 36.59 -22.14
C SER A 469 -26.34 37.30 -23.34
N GLY A 470 -26.18 36.60 -24.46
CA GLY A 470 -25.52 37.07 -25.68
C GLY A 470 -26.37 37.88 -26.65
N GLY A 471 -27.68 38.04 -26.36
CA GLY A 471 -28.60 38.82 -27.19
C GLY A 471 -29.05 38.16 -28.50
N TYR A 472 -28.87 36.84 -28.65
CA TYR A 472 -29.27 36.12 -29.86
C TYR A 472 -30.78 36.16 -30.08
N THR A 473 -31.19 36.37 -31.34
CA THR A 473 -32.60 36.37 -31.74
C THR A 473 -33.22 34.97 -31.63
N GLN A 474 -34.56 34.89 -31.53
CA GLN A 474 -35.27 33.59 -31.45
C GLN A 474 -34.98 32.66 -32.64
N GLU A 475 -34.74 33.23 -33.82
CA GLU A 475 -34.36 32.49 -35.03
C GLU A 475 -32.95 31.91 -34.92
N GLU A 476 -31.98 32.70 -34.45
CA GLU A 476 -30.59 32.23 -34.21
C GLU A 476 -30.53 31.19 -33.09
N GLN A 477 -31.35 31.32 -32.04
CA GLN A 477 -31.46 30.31 -30.99
C GLN A 477 -32.00 28.97 -31.52
N SER A 478 -32.99 29.02 -32.42
CA SER A 478 -33.51 27.81 -33.08
C SER A 478 -32.49 27.19 -34.04
N LEU A 479 -31.66 28.02 -34.69
CA LEU A 479 -30.61 27.57 -35.60
C LEU A 479 -29.45 26.88 -34.88
N ILE A 480 -29.08 27.38 -33.69
CA ILE A 480 -28.04 26.77 -32.83
C ILE A 480 -28.49 25.39 -32.32
N GLY A 481 -29.80 25.19 -32.08
CA GLY A 481 -30.35 23.88 -31.72
C GLY A 481 -29.73 23.28 -30.46
N CYS A 482 -29.42 24.10 -29.45
CA CYS A 482 -28.82 23.64 -28.21
C CYS A 482 -29.77 22.68 -27.47
N PRO A 483 -29.39 21.43 -27.21
CA PRO A 483 -30.24 20.50 -26.47
C PRO A 483 -30.44 20.99 -25.04
N THR A 484 -31.66 20.85 -24.52
CA THR A 484 -31.95 21.21 -23.13
C THR A 484 -31.17 20.28 -22.18
N PRO A 485 -30.86 20.72 -20.94
CA PRO A 485 -30.14 19.89 -19.97
C PRO A 485 -30.84 18.54 -19.70
N GLU A 486 -32.17 18.51 -19.81
CA GLU A 486 -32.99 17.30 -19.72
C GLU A 486 -32.79 16.36 -20.92
N GLN A 487 -32.75 16.90 -22.14
CA GLN A 487 -32.47 16.13 -23.36
C GLN A 487 -31.05 15.55 -23.33
N VAL A 488 -30.05 16.31 -22.87
CA VAL A 488 -28.67 15.83 -22.68
C VAL A 488 -28.63 14.72 -21.62
N SER A 489 -29.34 14.90 -20.49
CA SER A 489 -29.44 13.87 -19.46
C SER A 489 -30.08 12.59 -19.99
N ILE A 490 -31.13 12.68 -20.83
CA ILE A 490 -31.78 11.54 -21.47
C ILE A 490 -30.83 10.87 -22.47
N LEU A 491 -30.09 11.64 -23.28
CA LEU A 491 -29.09 11.10 -24.21
C LEU A 491 -27.97 10.34 -23.48
N LEU A 492 -27.47 10.87 -22.36
CA LEU A 492 -26.45 10.19 -21.54
C LEU A 492 -26.99 8.96 -20.81
N SER A 493 -28.28 8.94 -20.45
CA SER A 493 -28.90 7.83 -19.70
C SER A 493 -29.42 6.72 -20.60
N SER A 494 -29.92 7.06 -21.79
CA SER A 494 -30.39 6.09 -22.80
C SER A 494 -29.25 5.23 -23.35
N VAL A 495 -28.04 5.79 -23.46
CA VAL A 495 -26.86 5.02 -23.87
C VAL A 495 -26.37 4.09 -22.74
N SER A 496 -26.48 4.50 -21.47
CA SER A 496 -26.17 3.63 -20.32
C SER A 496 -27.09 2.40 -20.21
N LEU A 497 -28.27 2.41 -20.84
CA LEU A 497 -29.23 1.29 -20.86
C LEU A 497 -29.00 0.33 -22.02
N VAL A 498 -28.20 0.70 -23.02
CA VAL A 498 -28.02 -0.06 -24.28
C VAL A 498 -26.83 -1.01 -24.24
N ALA A 499 -25.99 -1.02 -23.20
CA ALA A 499 -25.08 -2.14 -23.00
C ALA A 499 -25.91 -3.36 -22.62
N PRO A 500 -26.14 -4.33 -23.54
CA PRO A 500 -26.84 -5.54 -23.17
C PRO A 500 -25.95 -6.24 -22.13
N SER A 501 -26.56 -6.64 -21.04
CA SER A 501 -26.05 -7.78 -20.27
C SER A 501 -25.87 -8.95 -21.23
N PRO A 502 -24.65 -9.47 -21.48
CA PRO A 502 -24.52 -10.90 -21.71
C PRO A 502 -24.81 -11.65 -20.41
#